data_AF-A0A2M6GHX9-F1
#
_entry.id   AF-A0A2M6GHX9-F1
#
_cell.length_a   1.000
_cell.length_b   1.000
_cell.length_c   1.000
_cell.angle_alpha   90.00
_cell.angle_beta   90.00
_cell.angle_gamma   90.00
#
_symmetry.space_group_name_H-M   'P 1'
#
loop_
_entity.id
_entity.type
_entity.pdbx_description
1 polymer ?
#
loop_
_entity_poly.entity_id
_entity_poly.type
_entity_poly.pdbx_seq_one_letter_code
_entity_poly.pdbx_strand_id
1 'polypeptide(L)'
;MREKVWNIYYSRADNGDENDNNANIVRILQLRQERVKLLGYKNYAEWRLQDRMAQTPERAMELMMAVWPASLARVKQEVADMQKIADVGKTKITIAPWDYRYYAEKVRKQKYDLNSDEVKQYLELNNLTQAI
;
A
#
# COMPACT_ATOMS: atom_id res chain seq x y z
N MET A 1 -4.65 1.23 20.68
CA MET A 1 -5.64 0.55 19.80
C MET A 1 -5.22 0.55 18.34
N ARG A 2 -4.84 1.69 17.72
CA ARG A 2 -4.42 1.75 16.30
C ARG A 2 -3.27 0.78 15.95
N GLU A 3 -2.19 0.81 16.73
CA GLU A 3 -1.05 -0.09 16.58
C GLU A 3 -1.46 -1.58 16.67
N LYS A 4 -2.28 -1.94 17.68
CA LYS A 4 -2.77 -3.31 17.82
C LYS A 4 -3.56 -3.78 16.60
N VAL A 5 -4.47 -2.96 16.08
CA VAL A 5 -5.25 -3.27 14.87
C VAL A 5 -4.33 -3.39 13.64
N TRP A 6 -3.36 -2.49 13.51
CA TRP A 6 -2.39 -2.52 12.43
C TRP A 6 -1.57 -3.82 12.44
N ASN A 7 -0.99 -4.16 13.59
CA ASN A 7 -0.17 -5.38 13.73
C ASN A 7 -0.98 -6.64 13.43
N ILE A 8 -2.22 -6.72 13.92
CA ILE A 8 -3.12 -7.85 13.58
C ILE A 8 -3.37 -7.91 12.08
N TYR A 9 -3.67 -6.79 11.43
CA TYR A 9 -3.98 -6.77 10.00
C TYR A 9 -2.77 -7.13 9.12
N TYR A 10 -1.58 -6.63 9.47
CA TYR A 10 -0.35 -6.84 8.70
C TYR A 10 0.29 -8.20 8.94
N SER A 11 0.05 -8.84 10.09
CA SER A 11 0.54 -10.19 10.39
C SER A 11 -0.44 -11.29 9.94
N ARG A 12 -1.51 -10.94 9.21
CA ARG A 12 -2.44 -11.96 8.70
C ARG A 12 -1.69 -12.91 7.76
N ALA A 13 -1.87 -14.21 8.00
CA ALA A 13 -1.18 -15.29 7.30
C ALA A 13 0.35 -15.32 7.48
N ASP A 14 0.86 -14.71 8.56
CA ASP A 14 2.27 -14.71 8.96
C ASP A 14 2.38 -14.98 10.48
N ASN A 15 1.85 -16.13 10.92
CA ASN A 15 1.64 -16.44 12.35
C ASN A 15 2.06 -17.86 12.75
N GLY A 16 2.57 -18.68 11.82
CA GLY A 16 2.95 -20.07 12.08
C GLY A 16 1.79 -21.01 12.44
N ASP A 17 0.55 -20.61 12.17
CA ASP A 17 -0.67 -21.40 12.40
C ASP A 17 -1.16 -22.07 11.10
N GLU A 18 -2.36 -22.66 11.15
CA GLU A 18 -2.99 -23.31 9.98
C GLU A 18 -3.29 -22.37 8.80
N ASN A 19 -3.30 -21.06 9.03
CA ASN A 19 -3.54 -20.03 8.02
C ASN A 19 -2.25 -19.34 7.56
N ASP A 20 -1.08 -19.82 8.01
CA ASP A 20 0.22 -19.30 7.62
C ASP A 20 0.53 -19.57 6.14
N ASN A 21 1.01 -18.55 5.43
CA ASN A 21 1.32 -18.63 4.00
C ASN A 21 2.82 -18.65 3.68
N ASN A 22 3.71 -18.61 4.67
CA ASN A 22 5.15 -18.51 4.44
C ASN A 22 5.68 -19.70 3.64
N ALA A 23 5.35 -20.92 4.07
CA ALA A 23 5.76 -22.14 3.35
C ALA A 23 5.15 -22.23 1.94
N ASN A 24 3.88 -21.81 1.79
CA ASN A 24 3.18 -21.78 0.51
C ASN A 24 3.86 -20.81 -0.48
N ILE A 25 4.20 -19.60 -0.03
CA ILE A 25 4.90 -18.61 -0.86
C ILE A 25 6.24 -19.15 -1.33
N VAL A 26 7.05 -19.73 -0.43
CA VAL A 26 8.35 -20.32 -0.79
C VAL A 26 8.15 -21.42 -1.85
N ARG A 27 7.19 -22.32 -1.65
CA ARG A 27 6.92 -23.40 -2.62
C ARG A 27 6.46 -22.86 -3.96
N ILE A 28 5.60 -21.84 -3.98
CA ILE A 28 5.16 -21.17 -5.21
C ILE A 28 6.35 -20.55 -5.95
N LEU A 29 7.28 -19.88 -5.24
CA LEU A 29 8.46 -19.28 -5.87
C LEU A 29 9.40 -20.34 -6.46
N GLN A 30 9.61 -21.46 -5.77
CA GLN A 30 10.38 -22.59 -6.30
C GLN A 30 9.74 -23.16 -7.57
N LEU A 31 8.43 -23.45 -7.52
CA LEU A 31 7.70 -23.98 -8.67
C LEU A 31 7.68 -23.00 -9.85
N ARG A 32 7.58 -21.69 -9.59
CA ARG A 32 7.71 -20.65 -10.62
C ARG A 32 9.08 -20.68 -11.27
N GLN A 33 10.14 -20.83 -10.49
CA GLN A 33 11.51 -20.90 -10.99
C GLN A 33 11.77 -22.18 -11.79
N GLU A 34 11.27 -23.34 -11.33
CA GLU A 34 11.35 -24.61 -12.06
C GLU A 34 10.65 -24.51 -13.40
N ARG A 35 9.40 -24.00 -13.42
CA ARG A 35 8.60 -23.82 -14.63
C ARG A 35 9.33 -23.00 -15.69
N VAL A 36 9.91 -21.86 -15.32
CA VAL A 36 10.55 -20.98 -16.32
C VAL A 36 11.87 -21.53 -16.83
N LYS A 37 12.63 -22.26 -16.01
CA LYS A 37 13.82 -22.98 -16.47
C LYS A 37 13.47 -24.00 -17.54
N LEU A 38 12.40 -24.77 -17.34
CA LEU A 38 11.92 -25.77 -18.33
C LEU A 38 11.49 -25.11 -19.64
N LEU A 39 10.97 -23.89 -19.58
CA LEU A 39 10.53 -23.12 -20.75
C LEU A 39 11.67 -22.32 -21.41
N GLY A 40 12.90 -22.39 -20.90
CA GLY A 40 14.06 -21.69 -21.46
C GLY A 40 14.16 -20.19 -21.12
N TYR A 41 13.43 -19.71 -20.11
CA TYR A 41 13.49 -18.31 -19.65
C TYR A 41 14.42 -18.15 -18.45
N LYS A 42 15.03 -16.97 -18.30
CA LYS A 42 15.96 -16.68 -17.19
C LYS A 42 15.25 -16.63 -15.84
N ASN A 43 14.07 -16.02 -15.80
CA ASN A 43 13.30 -15.82 -14.57
C ASN A 43 11.79 -15.71 -14.84
N TYR A 44 11.01 -15.70 -13.77
CA TYR A 44 9.55 -15.65 -13.85
C TYR A 44 9.01 -14.34 -14.43
N ALA A 45 9.67 -13.20 -14.16
CA ALA A 45 9.21 -11.91 -14.62
C ALA A 45 9.35 -11.77 -16.15
N GLU A 46 10.48 -12.22 -16.72
CA GLU A 46 10.68 -12.27 -18.18
C GLU A 46 9.61 -13.12 -18.87
N TRP A 47 9.39 -14.34 -18.38
CA TRP A 47 8.34 -15.21 -18.91
C TRP A 47 6.94 -14.59 -18.78
N ARG A 48 6.65 -13.91 -17.67
CA ARG A 48 5.31 -13.38 -17.39
C ARG A 48 5.01 -12.07 -18.13
N LEU A 49 6.04 -11.32 -18.54
CA LEU A 49 5.88 -10.03 -19.20
C LEU A 49 5.95 -10.10 -20.72
N GLN A 50 6.36 -11.24 -21.30
CA GLN A 50 6.50 -11.41 -22.74
C GLN A 50 5.22 -11.05 -23.54
N ASP A 51 4.04 -11.27 -22.95
CA ASP A 51 2.72 -11.04 -23.53
C ASP A 51 1.99 -9.87 -22.83
N ARG A 52 2.74 -8.99 -22.16
CA ARG A 52 2.22 -7.81 -21.46
C ARG A 52 2.76 -6.54 -22.10
N MET A 53 2.02 -5.44 -21.92
CA MET A 53 2.39 -4.14 -22.49
C MET A 53 3.79 -3.66 -22.08
N ALA A 54 4.23 -3.97 -20.87
CA ALA A 54 5.57 -3.62 -20.41
C ALA A 54 6.69 -4.41 -21.13
N GLN A 55 6.38 -5.59 -21.68
CA GLN A 55 7.24 -6.52 -22.42
C GLN A 55 8.45 -7.10 -21.65
N THR A 56 9.10 -6.30 -20.81
CA THR A 56 10.33 -6.65 -20.09
C THR A 56 10.25 -6.20 -18.63
N PRO A 57 10.88 -6.94 -17.70
CA PRO A 57 10.99 -6.54 -16.29
C PRO A 57 11.65 -5.17 -16.12
N GLU A 58 12.64 -4.84 -16.96
CA GLU A 58 13.39 -3.59 -16.91
C GLU A 58 12.48 -2.39 -17.18
N ARG A 59 11.69 -2.43 -18.25
CA ARG A 59 10.72 -1.35 -18.55
C ARG A 59 9.66 -1.18 -17.47
N ALA A 60 9.19 -2.30 -16.88
CA ALA A 60 8.28 -2.24 -15.75
C ALA A 60 8.93 -1.55 -14.53
N MET A 61 10.20 -1.86 -14.26
CA MET A 61 10.97 -1.24 -13.19
C MET A 61 11.25 0.24 -13.47
N GLU A 62 11.61 0.60 -14.70
CA GLU A 62 11.80 2.00 -15.13
C GLU A 62 10.56 2.84 -14.87
N LEU A 63 9.37 2.33 -15.21
CA LEU A 63 8.11 3.02 -14.92
C LEU A 63 7.89 3.23 -13.42
N MET A 64 8.11 2.19 -12.61
CA MET A 64 7.98 2.29 -11.15
C MET A 64 9.00 3.28 -10.56
N MET A 65 10.23 3.26 -11.05
CA MET A 65 11.30 4.13 -10.58
C MET A 65 11.17 5.57 -11.07
N ALA A 66 10.53 5.83 -12.21
CA ALA A 66 10.24 7.18 -12.68
C ALA A 66 9.33 7.95 -11.71
N VAL A 67 8.37 7.26 -11.08
CA VAL A 67 7.42 7.87 -10.12
C VAL A 67 7.92 7.82 -8.66
N TRP A 68 8.91 6.98 -8.36
CA TRP A 68 9.36 6.71 -7.01
C TRP A 68 9.94 7.94 -6.27
N PRO A 69 10.86 8.74 -6.85
CA PRO A 69 11.42 9.91 -6.17
C PRO A 69 10.37 10.96 -5.84
N ALA A 70 9.44 11.23 -6.77
CA ALA A 70 8.36 12.18 -6.57
C ALA A 70 7.40 11.71 -5.47
N SER A 71 7.05 10.42 -5.48
CA SER A 71 6.22 9.79 -4.43
C SER A 71 6.89 9.91 -3.05
N LEU A 72 8.19 9.62 -2.95
CA LEU A 72 8.93 9.75 -1.69
C LEU A 72 8.99 11.21 -1.20
N ALA A 73 9.25 12.16 -2.10
CA ALA A 73 9.26 13.58 -1.75
C ALA A 73 7.89 14.02 -1.21
N ARG A 74 6.81 13.55 -1.84
CA ARG A 74 5.44 13.82 -1.40
C ARG A 74 5.14 13.23 -0.02
N VAL A 75 5.49 11.96 0.21
CA VAL A 75 5.29 11.30 1.52
C VAL A 75 6.06 12.03 2.63
N LYS A 76 7.29 12.48 2.37
CA LYS A 76 8.07 13.27 3.35
C LYS A 76 7.34 14.55 3.76
N GLN A 77 6.75 15.27 2.80
CA GLN A 77 5.95 16.46 3.10
C GLN A 77 4.69 16.11 3.91
N GLU A 78 3.97 15.05 3.51
CA GLU A 78 2.75 14.62 4.20
C GLU A 78 3.02 14.21 5.65
N VAL A 79 4.06 13.42 5.90
CA VAL A 79 4.46 13.02 7.25
C VAL A 79 4.89 14.23 8.07
N ALA A 80 5.61 15.20 7.48
CA ALA A 80 5.99 16.43 8.18
C ALA A 80 4.77 17.27 8.58
N ASP A 81 3.76 17.39 7.70
CA ASP A 81 2.52 18.09 8.03
C ASP A 81 1.71 17.35 9.12
N MET A 82 1.68 16.02 9.08
CA MET A 82 1.08 15.21 10.15
C MET A 82 1.81 15.38 11.48
N GLN A 83 3.14 15.43 11.46
CA GLN A 83 3.95 15.61 12.66
C GLN A 83 3.68 16.96 13.33
N LYS A 84 3.56 18.05 12.56
CA LYS A 84 3.18 19.37 13.11
C LYS A 84 1.86 19.31 13.88
N ILE A 85 0.86 18.59 13.38
CA ILE A 85 -0.43 18.41 14.07
C ILE A 85 -0.26 17.56 15.33
N ALA A 86 0.57 16.52 15.28
CA ALA A 86 0.89 15.71 16.45
C ALA A 86 1.58 16.52 17.55
N ASP A 87 2.53 17.38 17.18
CA ASP A 87 3.32 18.19 18.11
C ASP A 87 2.51 19.27 18.85
N VAL A 88 1.48 19.82 18.19
CA VAL A 88 0.51 20.76 18.82
C VAL A 88 -0.44 20.03 19.77
N GLY A 89 -0.61 18.72 19.58
CA GLY A 89 -1.46 17.89 20.42
C GLY A 89 -0.87 17.62 21.80
N LYS A 90 -1.70 17.09 22.71
CA LYS A 90 -1.25 16.64 24.05
C LYS A 90 -0.35 15.40 24.01
N THR A 91 -0.27 14.73 22.86
CA THR A 91 0.45 13.46 22.68
C THR A 91 1.67 13.71 21.80
N LYS A 92 2.82 13.91 22.43
CA LYS A 92 4.12 14.03 21.74
C LYS A 92 4.56 12.67 21.20
N ILE A 93 4.05 12.30 20.03
CA ILE A 93 4.39 11.04 19.36
C ILE A 93 5.15 11.31 18.07
N THR A 94 6.00 10.37 17.65
CA THR A 94 6.52 10.33 16.28
C THR A 94 5.54 9.55 15.41
N ILE A 95 5.17 10.10 14.25
CA ILE A 95 4.23 9.43 13.33
C ILE A 95 4.77 8.06 12.92
N ALA A 96 4.01 7.02 13.28
CA ALA A 96 4.24 5.64 12.88
C ALA A 96 3.22 5.20 11.80
N PRO A 97 3.43 4.06 11.11
CA PRO A 97 2.56 3.62 10.03
C PRO A 97 1.06 3.52 10.40
N TRP A 98 0.76 3.08 11.63
CA TRP A 98 -0.62 2.98 12.14
C TRP A 98 -1.28 4.32 12.45
N ASP A 99 -0.50 5.41 12.51
CA ASP A 99 -0.99 6.77 12.77
C ASP A 99 -1.29 7.53 11.46
N TYR A 100 -0.76 7.07 10.33
CA TYR A 100 -0.79 7.77 9.04
C TYR A 100 -2.22 8.21 8.66
N ARG A 101 -3.17 7.26 8.58
CA ARG A 101 -4.55 7.57 8.19
C ARG A 101 -5.24 8.53 9.15
N TYR A 102 -4.98 8.37 10.44
CA TYR A 102 -5.61 9.19 11.47
C TYR A 102 -5.15 10.65 11.41
N TYR A 103 -3.85 10.90 11.22
CA TYR A 103 -3.34 12.26 11.07
C TYR A 103 -3.56 12.84 9.68
N ALA A 104 -3.60 12.01 8.62
CA ALA A 104 -3.95 12.46 7.28
C ALA A 104 -5.35 13.13 7.24
N GLU A 105 -6.35 12.57 7.94
CA GLU A 105 -7.67 13.20 8.05
C GLU A 105 -7.62 14.55 8.78
N LYS A 106 -6.79 14.67 9.82
CA LYS A 106 -6.61 15.94 10.53
C LYS A 106 -5.95 16.99 9.65
N VAL A 107 -4.92 16.61 8.88
CA VAL A 107 -4.28 17.49 7.89
C VAL A 107 -5.30 17.92 6.84
N ARG A 108 -6.13 17.00 6.34
CA ARG A 108 -7.18 17.30 5.36
C ARG A 108 -8.18 18.33 5.89
N LYS A 109 -8.68 18.12 7.11
CA LYS A 109 -9.59 19.08 7.76
C LYS A 109 -8.93 20.43 7.97
N GLN A 110 -7.70 20.47 8.47
CA GLN A 110 -7.00 21.74 8.71
C GLN A 110 -6.71 22.51 7.41
N LYS A 111 -6.32 21.81 6.34
CA LYS A 111 -5.84 22.45 5.11
C LYS A 111 -6.97 22.81 4.14
N TYR A 112 -8.04 22.03 4.12
CA TYR A 112 -9.10 22.15 3.11
C TYR A 112 -10.50 22.32 3.70
N ASP A 113 -10.62 22.39 5.03
CA ASP A 113 -11.91 22.37 5.75
C ASP A 113 -12.83 21.23 5.30
N LEU A 114 -12.21 20.09 4.94
CA LEU A 114 -12.89 18.93 4.38
C LEU A 114 -12.84 17.76 5.36
N ASN A 115 -14.01 17.22 5.66
CA ASN A 115 -14.18 16.06 6.54
C ASN A 115 -14.77 14.87 5.77
N SER A 116 -14.03 13.77 5.69
CA SER A 116 -14.49 12.56 5.00
C SER A 116 -15.72 11.92 5.64
N ASP A 117 -15.96 12.10 6.94
CA ASP A 117 -17.18 11.60 7.60
C ASP A 117 -18.43 12.37 7.16
N GLU A 118 -18.30 13.66 6.86
CA GLU A 118 -19.39 14.48 6.31
C GLU A 118 -19.66 14.11 4.85
N VAL A 119 -18.60 13.98 4.04
CA VAL A 119 -18.73 13.55 2.64
C VAL A 119 -19.41 12.19 2.52
N LYS A 120 -19.09 11.25 3.43
CA LYS A 120 -19.67 9.90 3.43
C LYS A 120 -21.20 9.90 3.45
N GLN A 121 -21.83 10.89 4.09
CA GLN A 121 -23.30 10.98 4.17
C GLN A 121 -23.96 11.19 2.81
N TYR A 122 -23.21 11.73 1.83
CA TYR A 122 -23.70 11.99 0.48
C TYR A 122 -23.39 10.85 -0.51
N LEU A 123 -22.58 9.87 -0.10
CA LEU A 123 -22.14 8.75 -0.94
C LEU A 123 -22.94 7.48 -0.66
N GLU A 124 -24.26 7.58 -0.79
CA GLU A 124 -25.18 6.45 -0.64
C GLU A 124 -25.10 5.50 -1.86
N LEU A 125 -25.09 4.19 -1.61
CA LEU A 125 -24.78 3.18 -2.62
C LEU A 125 -25.78 3.15 -3.78
N ASN A 126 -27.08 3.26 -3.51
CA ASN A 126 -28.10 3.26 -4.56
C ASN A 126 -27.96 4.50 -5.45
N ASN A 127 -27.74 5.68 -4.86
CA ASN A 127 -27.52 6.91 -5.61
C ASN A 127 -26.26 6.83 -6.49
N LEU A 128 -25.17 6.23 -5.99
CA LEU A 128 -23.96 6.01 -6.78
C LEU A 128 -24.18 5.03 -7.93
N THR A 129 -24.94 3.96 -7.69
CA THR A 129 -25.23 2.96 -8.73
C THR A 129 -26.12 3.52 -9.84
N GLN A 130 -27.03 4.46 -9.52
CA GLN A 130 -27.84 5.14 -10.54
C GLN A 130 -27.03 6.13 -11.41
N ALA A 131 -25.87 6.59 -10.93
CA ALA A 131 -25.07 7.60 -11.62
C ALA A 131 -24.01 7.02 -12.58
N ILE A 132 -23.80 5.70 -12.58
CA ILE A 132 -22.85 4.96 -13.44
C ILE A 132 -23.61 4.29 -14.58
#